data_AF-F3L675-F1
#
_entry.id   AF-F3L675-F1
#
_cell.length_a   1.000
_cell.length_b   1.000
_cell.length_c   1.000
_cell.angle_alpha   90.00
_cell.angle_beta   90.00
_cell.angle_gamma   90.00
#
_symmetry.space_group_name_H-M   'P 1'
#
loop_
_entity.id
_entity.type
_entity.pdbx_description
1 polymer ?
#
loop_
_entity_poly.entity_id
_entity_poly.type
_entity_poly.pdbx_seq_one_letter_code
_entity_poly.pdbx_strand_id
1 'polypeptide(L)' 'MADDKQTTQVSVEDLWEALEALDALPETRPTDWYQHLEPCANGATQVILLENGAEVSH' A
#
# COMPACT_ATOMS: atom_id res chain seq x y z
N MET A 1 -16.08 -25.02 5.46
CA MET A 1 -15.98 -23.67 6.02
C MET A 1 -14.92 -22.97 5.18
N ALA A 2 -15.33 -22.36 4.07
CA ALA A 2 -14.41 -21.56 3.26
C ALA A 2 -14.41 -20.17 3.89
N ASP A 3 -13.28 -19.80 4.48
CA ASP A 3 -13.00 -18.45 4.95
C ASP A 3 -13.00 -17.57 3.70
N ASP A 4 -14.12 -16.87 3.47
CA ASP A 4 -14.27 -15.89 2.40
C ASP A 4 -13.35 -14.72 2.76
N LYS A 5 -12.08 -14.82 2.36
CA LYS A 5 -11.14 -13.70 2.37
C LYS A 5 -11.71 -12.66 1.42
N GLN A 6 -12.58 -11.81 1.94
CA GLN A 6 -13.09 -10.64 1.25
C GLN A 6 -11.92 -9.70 1.03
N THR A 7 -11.24 -9.87 -0.10
CA THR A 7 -10.14 -9.01 -0.53
C THR A 7 -10.74 -7.70 -0.98
N THR A 8 -10.78 -6.72 -0.08
CA THR A 8 -11.06 -5.33 -0.45
C THR A 8 -9.93 -4.87 -1.38
N GLN A 9 -10.28 -4.57 -2.63
CA GLN A 9 -9.36 -3.91 -3.54
C GLN A 9 -9.13 -2.49 -3.04
N VAL A 10 -7.95 -2.25 -2.48
CA VAL A 10 -7.49 -0.92 -2.06
C VAL A 10 -6.66 -0.35 -3.19
N SER A 11 -7.01 0.84 -3.66
CA SER A 11 -6.20 1.58 -4.63
C SER A 11 -4.91 2.06 -3.97
N VAL A 12 -3.84 2.17 -4.74
CA VAL A 12 -2.58 2.74 -4.23
C VAL A 12 -2.76 4.17 -3.70
N GLU A 13 -3.65 4.96 -4.30
CA GLU A 13 -4.02 6.29 -3.80
C GLU A 13 -4.61 6.24 -2.39
N ASP A 14 -5.56 5.34 -2.13
CA ASP A 14 -6.21 5.16 -0.82
C ASP A 14 -5.19 4.72 0.25
N LEU A 15 -4.19 3.92 -0.14
CA LEU A 15 -3.11 3.49 0.73
C LEU A 15 -2.15 4.64 1.10
N TRP A 16 -1.83 5.53 0.15
CA TRP A 16 -1.01 6.71 0.40
C TRP A 16 -1.76 7.75 1.24
N GLU A 17 -3.05 7.98 0.98
CA GLU A 17 -3.90 8.85 1.82
C GLU A 17 -3.98 8.34 3.26
N ALA A 18 -4.12 7.03 3.45
CA ALA A 18 -4.09 6.42 4.78
C ALA A 18 -2.73 6.62 5.47
N LEU A 19 -1.62 6.47 4.74
CA LEU A 19 -0.28 6.73 5.27
C LEU A 19 -0.11 8.20 5.70
N GLU A 20 -0.55 9.16 4.90
CA GLU A 20 -0.48 10.58 5.23
C GLU A 20 -1.34 10.92 6.46
N ALA A 21 -2.54 10.35 6.55
CA ALA A 21 -3.40 10.50 7.72
C ALA A 21 -2.78 9.90 8.99
N LEU A 22 -2.08 8.78 8.86
CA LEU A 22 -1.32 8.16 9.95
C LEU A 22 -0.08 8.98 10.32
N ASP A 23 0.63 9.58 9.36
CA ASP A 23 1.81 10.41 9.62
C ASP A 23 1.48 11.66 10.45
N ALA A 24 0.28 12.21 10.22
CA ALA A 24 -0.28 13.33 10.98
C ALA A 24 -0.50 12.99 12.47
N LEU A 25 -0.49 11.71 12.84
CA LEU A 25 -0.62 11.23 14.21
C LEU A 25 0.77 10.88 14.78
N PRO A 26 1.36 11.71 15.66
CA PRO A 26 2.70 11.45 16.20
C PRO A 26 2.78 10.18 17.08
N GLU A 27 1.64 9.65 17.49
CA GLU A 27 1.49 8.42 18.28
C GLU A 27 1.67 7.12 17.48
N THR A 28 1.51 7.15 16.16
CA THR A 28 1.61 5.97 15.26
C THR A 28 3.03 5.79 14.71
N ARG A 29 3.82 6.86 14.67
CA ARG A 29 5.22 6.89 14.20
C ARG A 29 6.20 5.93 14.92
N PRO A 30 6.10 5.68 16.25
CA PRO A 30 7.02 4.76 16.93
C PRO A 30 6.66 3.28 16.74
N THR A 31 5.54 2.98 16.09
CA THR A 31 5.08 1.59 15.95
C THR A 31 5.79 0.87 14.81
N ASP A 32 6.27 -0.34 15.09
CA ASP A 32 7.02 -1.18 14.15
C ASP A 32 6.28 -1.41 12.81
N TRP A 33 4.95 -1.58 12.88
CA TRP A 33 4.12 -1.74 11.68
C TRP A 33 4.13 -0.51 10.75
N TYR A 34 4.35 0.70 11.28
CA TYR A 34 4.43 1.94 10.48
C TYR A 34 5.67 1.93 9.58
N GLN A 35 6.81 1.43 10.09
CA GLN A 35 8.05 1.26 9.32
C GLN A 35 7.89 0.27 8.15
N HIS A 36 6.96 -0.67 8.27
CA HIS A 36 6.67 -1.67 7.24
C HIS A 36 5.60 -1.23 6.23
N LEU A 37 4.87 -0.14 6.52
CA LEU A 37 3.73 0.28 5.70
C LEU A 37 4.18 1.04 4.44
N GLU A 38 5.16 1.93 4.56
CA GLU A 38 5.78 2.62 3.41
C GLU A 38 6.39 1.65 2.37
N PRO A 39 7.23 0.65 2.74
CA PRO A 39 7.75 -0.30 1.76
C PRO A 39 6.66 -1.20 1.16
N CYS A 40 5.57 -1.49 1.89
CA CYS A 40 4.40 -2.18 1.32
C CYS A 40 3.67 -1.33 0.29
N ALA A 41 3.46 -0.04 0.56
CA ALA A 41 2.84 0.89 -0.39
C ALA A 41 3.69 1.10 -1.64
N ASN A 42 5.00 1.19 -1.47
CA ASN A 42 5.94 1.24 -2.59
C ASN A 42 5.96 -0.07 -3.39
N GLY A 43 5.88 -1.23 -2.74
CA GLY A 43 5.74 -2.54 -3.38
C GLY A 43 4.45 -2.66 -4.19
N ALA A 44 3.32 -2.25 -3.61
CA ALA A 44 2.03 -2.20 -4.29
C ALA A 44 2.07 -1.27 -5.51
N THR A 45 2.68 -0.09 -5.37
CA THR A 45 2.87 0.86 -6.48
C THR A 45 3.70 0.25 -7.60
N GLN A 46 4.79 -0.46 -7.29
CA GLN A 46 5.61 -1.16 -8.28
C GLN A 46 4.85 -2.29 -9.00
N VAL A 47 4.01 -3.04 -8.29
CA VAL A 47 3.16 -4.08 -8.88
C VAL A 47 2.15 -3.46 -9.83
N ILE A 48 1.47 -2.38 -9.42
CA ILE A 48 0.53 -1.65 -10.28
C ILE A 48 1.24 -1.04 -11.50
N LEU A 49 2.44 -0.49 -11.34
CA LEU A 49 3.27 0.01 -12.45
C LEU A 49 3.67 -1.11 -13.42
N LEU A 50 3.95 -2.31 -12.93
CA LEU A 50 4.26 -3.48 -13.76
C LEU A 50 3.00 -3.97 -14.49
N GLU A 51 1.85 -4.00 -13.81
CA GLU A 51 0.55 -4.39 -14.38
C GLU A 51 0.01 -3.37 -15.38
N ASN A 52 0.27 -2.07 -15.20
CA ASN A 52 -0.15 -0.99 -16.10
C ASN A 52 0.90 -0.64 -17.18
N GLY A 53 2.13 -1.17 -17.09
CA GLY A 53 3.28 -0.61 -17.79
C GLY A 53 4.41 -1.58 -18.15
N ALA A 54 4.16 -2.90 -18.22
CA ALA A 54 5.06 -3.83 -18.93
C ALA A 54 4.94 -3.73 -20.47
N GLU A 55 4.60 -2.55 -21.00
CA GLU A 55 4.99 -2.10 -22.34
C GLU A 55 6.03 -0.97 -22.22
N VAL A 56 7.01 -1.13 -21.34
CA VAL A 56 8.34 -0.54 -21.58
C VAL A 56 8.93 -1.26 -22.79
N SER A 57 8.56 -0.78 -23.97
CA SER A 57 9.21 -1.11 -25.23
C SER A 57 10.69 -0.72 -25.12
N HIS A 58 11.57 -1.71 -25.32
CA HIS A 58 12.97 -1.51 -25.67
C HIS A 58 13.14 -1.78 -27.17
#